data_AF-A0AAP0BK79-F1
#
_entry.id   AF-A0AAP0BK79-F1
#
_cell.length_a   1.000
_cell.length_b   1.000
_cell.length_c   1.000
_cell.angle_alpha   90.00
_cell.angle_beta   90.00
_cell.angle_gamma   90.00
#
_symmetry.space_group_name_H-M   'P 1'
#
loop_
_entity.id
_entity.type
_entity.pdbx_description
1 polymer ?
#
loop_
_entity_poly.entity_id
_entity_poly.type
_entity_poly.pdbx_seq_one_letter_code
_entity_poly.pdbx_strand_id
1 'polypeptide(L)'
;MSISPTALGSAYSPWLRDLKSEERGLFLIHLLLNCTNHVAAGNIDQANAFLEHISLLASPEGDTMQRIASYFTEALARRLLRSWPGLYRAINPGLYRATIL
;
A
#
# COMPACT_ATOMS: atom_id res chain seq x y z
N MET A 1 13.27 -14.03 0.54
CA MET A 1 12.33 -14.55 1.55
C MET A 1 10.94 -14.06 1.18
N SER A 2 9.98 -14.96 0.96
CA SER A 2 8.58 -14.59 0.68
C SER A 2 7.86 -14.31 2.00
N ILE A 3 7.42 -13.07 2.21
CA ILE A 3 6.62 -12.71 3.38
C ILE A 3 5.17 -13.01 3.03
N SER A 4 4.51 -13.92 3.74
CA SER A 4 3.08 -14.19 3.54
C SER A 4 2.25 -13.14 4.27
N PRO A 5 1.38 -12.38 3.59
CA PRO A 5 0.64 -11.28 4.22
C PRO A 5 -0.42 -11.77 5.22
N THR A 6 -0.84 -13.04 5.15
CA THR A 6 -1.74 -13.68 6.13
C THR A 6 -1.11 -13.86 7.51
N ALA A 7 0.22 -13.85 7.64
CA ALA A 7 0.92 -14.07 8.90
C ALA A 7 0.95 -12.83 9.82
N LEU A 8 0.64 -11.63 9.30
CA LEU A 8 0.72 -10.39 10.08
C LEU A 8 -0.65 -9.84 10.55
N GLY A 9 -1.77 -10.42 10.10
CA GLY A 9 -3.09 -9.77 10.15
C GLY A 9 -3.84 -9.70 11.48
N SER A 10 -3.35 -10.22 12.62
CA SER A 10 -4.20 -10.18 13.84
C SER A 10 -3.50 -10.14 15.21
N ALA A 11 -2.24 -10.53 15.36
CA ALA A 11 -1.65 -10.74 16.69
C ALA A 11 -0.47 -9.79 17.05
N TYR A 12 -0.07 -8.90 16.15
CA TYR A 12 1.28 -8.32 16.18
C TYR A 12 1.36 -6.79 16.02
N SER A 13 0.25 -6.05 15.96
CA SER A 13 0.26 -4.59 15.81
C SER A 13 0.96 -3.75 16.89
N PRO A 14 1.19 -4.21 18.15
CA PRO A 14 1.89 -3.37 19.13
C PRO A 14 3.36 -3.10 18.79
N TRP A 15 4.14 -4.14 18.42
CA TRP A 15 5.59 -3.98 18.18
C TRP A 15 5.92 -3.22 16.92
N LEU A 16 5.02 -3.21 15.93
CA LEU A 16 5.19 -2.44 14.69
C LEU A 16 5.33 -0.93 14.96
N ARG A 17 4.72 -0.44 16.05
CA ARG A 17 4.84 0.96 16.49
C ARG A 17 6.17 1.27 17.17
N ASP A 18 6.77 0.27 17.81
CA ASP A 18 8.03 0.40 18.56
C ASP A 18 9.28 0.12 17.71
N LEU A 19 9.12 -0.19 16.42
CA LEU A 19 10.24 -0.38 15.49
C LEU A 19 11.08 0.90 15.39
N LYS A 20 12.41 0.72 15.41
CA LYS A 20 13.33 1.81 15.07
C LYS A 20 13.13 2.21 13.60
N SER A 21 13.45 3.47 13.27
CA SER A 21 13.24 4.00 11.93
C SER A 21 13.91 3.17 10.83
N GLU A 22 15.13 2.67 11.06
CA GLU A 22 15.84 1.83 10.10
C GLU A 22 15.17 0.46 9.89
N GLU A 23 14.77 -0.22 10.97
CA GLU A 23 14.08 -1.51 10.91
C GLU A 23 12.72 -1.38 10.22
N ARG A 24 11.95 -0.35 10.58
CA ARG A 24 10.69 0.00 9.91
C ARG A 24 10.90 0.29 8.42
N GLY A 25 11.96 1.03 8.09
CA GLY A 25 12.30 1.35 6.70
C GLY A 25 12.56 0.10 5.87
N LEU A 26 13.39 -0.83 6.37
CA LEU A 26 13.64 -2.12 5.71
C LEU A 26 12.36 -2.95 5.56
N PHE A 27 11.52 -2.97 6.60
CA PHE A 27 10.26 -3.69 6.56
C PHE A 27 9.29 -3.10 5.52
N LEU A 28 9.18 -1.78 5.45
CA LEU A 28 8.40 -1.08 4.42
C LEU A 28 8.90 -1.39 3.01
N ILE A 29 10.22 -1.44 2.77
CA ILE A 29 10.80 -1.81 1.47
C ILE A 29 10.34 -3.21 1.06
N HIS A 30 10.40 -4.17 1.98
CA HIS A 30 9.97 -5.54 1.70
C HIS A 30 8.47 -5.64 1.43
N LEU A 31 7.63 -4.95 2.20
CA LEU A 31 6.19 -4.93 1.96
C LEU A 31 5.86 -4.31 0.60
N LEU A 32 6.48 -3.17 0.25
CA LEU A 32 6.31 -2.51 -1.04
C LEU A 32 6.73 -3.41 -2.20
N LEU A 33 7.89 -4.05 -2.11
CA LEU A 33 8.39 -4.97 -3.15
C LEU A 33 7.39 -6.11 -3.39
N ASN A 34 6.94 -6.79 -2.33
CA ASN A 34 5.98 -7.89 -2.48
C ASN A 34 4.62 -7.39 -3.00
N CYS A 35 4.13 -6.25 -2.49
CA CYS A 35 2.90 -5.63 -2.98
C CYS A 35 2.98 -5.36 -4.49
N THR A 36 4.07 -4.76 -4.96
CA THR A 36 4.25 -4.45 -6.39
C THR A 36 4.23 -5.71 -7.26
N ASN A 37 4.82 -6.82 -6.80
CA ASN A 37 4.77 -8.10 -7.49
C ASN A 37 3.34 -8.64 -7.60
N HIS A 38 2.55 -8.60 -6.51
CA HIS A 38 1.16 -9.04 -6.54
C HIS A 38 0.27 -8.12 -7.39
N VAL A 39 0.48 -6.81 -7.36
CA VAL A 39 -0.20 -5.86 -8.25
C VAL A 39 0.12 -6.14 -9.72
N ALA A 40 1.38 -6.42 -10.05
CA ALA A 40 1.81 -6.77 -11.40
C ALA A 40 1.22 -8.11 -11.88
N ALA A 41 1.10 -9.09 -10.97
CA ALA A 41 0.50 -10.38 -11.24
C ALA A 41 -1.05 -10.36 -11.27
N GLY A 42 -1.68 -9.22 -10.96
CA GLY A 42 -3.14 -9.10 -10.88
C GLY A 42 -3.77 -9.84 -9.69
N ASN A 43 -2.97 -10.23 -8.69
CA ASN A 43 -3.47 -10.90 -7.49
C ASN A 43 -3.97 -9.85 -6.48
N ILE A 44 -5.23 -9.45 -6.64
CA ILE A 44 -5.86 -8.36 -5.88
C ILE A 44 -5.93 -8.69 -4.38
N ASP A 45 -6.28 -9.92 -4.01
CA ASP A 45 -6.45 -10.31 -2.60
C ASP A 45 -5.13 -10.19 -1.82
N GLN A 46 -4.04 -10.71 -2.38
CA GLN A 46 -2.72 -10.58 -1.76
C GLN A 46 -2.24 -9.13 -1.77
N ALA A 47 -2.42 -8.41 -2.88
CA ALA A 47 -2.03 -7.01 -2.95
C ALA A 47 -2.77 -6.15 -1.91
N ASN A 48 -4.08 -6.38 -1.71
CA ASN A 48 -4.87 -5.71 -0.68
C ASN A 48 -4.30 -5.98 0.72
N ALA A 49 -4.00 -7.24 1.02
CA ALA A 49 -3.41 -7.60 2.31
C ALA A 49 -2.07 -6.88 2.53
N PHE A 50 -1.19 -6.78 1.53
CA PHE A 50 0.04 -5.99 1.68
C PHE A 50 -0.22 -4.49 1.88
N LEU A 51 -1.17 -3.91 1.16
CA LEU A 51 -1.53 -2.50 1.32
C LEU A 51 -2.06 -2.20 2.73
N GLU A 52 -2.85 -3.09 3.32
CA GLU A 52 -3.29 -2.98 4.72
C GLU A 52 -2.10 -2.90 5.67
N HIS A 53 -1.12 -3.80 5.53
CA HIS A 53 0.09 -3.79 6.36
C HIS A 53 0.93 -2.53 6.17
N ILE A 54 1.09 -2.06 4.93
CA ILE A 54 1.84 -0.84 4.66
C ILE A 54 1.12 0.36 5.29
N SER A 55 -0.22 0.40 5.25
CA SER A 55 -1.00 1.52 5.81
C SER A 55 -0.83 1.69 7.32
N LEU A 56 -0.48 0.62 8.04
CA LEU A 56 -0.21 0.66 9.49
C LEU A 56 1.16 1.26 9.83
N LEU A 57 2.08 1.28 8.86
CA LEU A 57 3.47 1.70 9.06
C LEU A 57 3.82 2.99 8.32
N ALA A 58 3.18 3.23 7.18
CA ALA A 58 3.36 4.42 6.38
C ALA A 58 2.69 5.63 7.05
N SER A 59 3.31 6.79 6.88
CA SER A 59 2.79 8.06 7.38
C SER A 59 3.35 9.19 6.53
N PRO A 60 2.49 10.09 5.99
CA PRO A 60 2.95 11.24 5.21
C PRO A 60 3.71 12.28 6.04
N GLU A 61 3.54 12.28 7.36
CA GLU A 61 4.22 13.18 8.29
C GLU A 61 5.44 12.52 8.97
N GLY A 62 5.58 11.19 8.84
CA GLY A 62 6.62 10.38 9.46
C GLY A 62 8.03 10.57 8.89
N ASP A 63 8.89 9.59 9.12
CA ASP A 63 10.25 9.59 8.55
C ASP A 63 10.27 9.43 7.03
N THR A 64 11.44 9.61 6.41
CA THR A 64 11.61 9.54 4.95
C THR A 64 11.02 8.28 4.33
N MET A 65 11.22 7.11 4.96
CA MET A 65 10.73 5.84 4.43
C MET A 65 9.22 5.69 4.61
N GLN A 66 8.66 6.19 5.70
CA GLN A 66 7.21 6.24 5.90
C GLN A 66 6.50 7.10 4.86
N ARG A 67 7.10 8.24 4.48
CA ARG A 67 6.58 9.13 3.43
C ARG A 67 6.65 8.49 2.06
N ILE A 68 7.79 7.88 1.72
CA ILE A 68 7.93 7.11 0.47
C ILE A 68 6.86 6.03 0.42
N ALA A 69 6.71 5.25 1.49
CA ALA A 69 5.70 4.21 1.56
C ALA A 69 4.27 4.74 1.42
N SER A 70 3.93 5.89 2.00
CA SER A 70 2.57 6.46 1.85
C SER A 70 2.25 6.81 0.39
N TYR A 71 3.18 7.46 -0.32
CA TYR A 71 2.96 7.80 -1.73
C TYR A 71 2.92 6.58 -2.64
N PHE A 72 3.76 5.57 -2.38
CA PHE A 72 3.72 4.32 -3.14
C PHE A 72 2.44 3.52 -2.89
N THR A 73 1.98 3.42 -1.65
CA THR A 73 0.72 2.75 -1.30
C THR A 73 -0.45 3.39 -2.02
N GLU A 74 -0.52 4.73 -2.04
CA GLU A 74 -1.54 5.44 -2.79
C GLU A 74 -1.48 5.12 -4.30
N ALA A 75 -0.30 5.18 -4.90
CA ALA A 75 -0.11 4.88 -6.32
C ALA A 75 -0.50 3.44 -6.68
N LEU A 76 -0.15 2.47 -5.82
CA LEU A 76 -0.47 1.05 -6.00
C LEU A 76 -1.97 0.78 -5.83
N ALA A 77 -2.61 1.39 -4.83
CA ALA A 77 -4.05 1.32 -4.63
C ALA A 77 -4.80 1.88 -5.86
N ARG A 78 -4.39 3.05 -6.36
CA ARG A 78 -4.93 3.62 -7.59
C ARG A 78 -4.76 2.69 -8.79
N ARG A 79 -3.60 2.03 -8.93
CA ARG A 79 -3.35 1.07 -10.00
C ARG A 79 -4.28 -0.15 -9.90
N LEU A 80 -4.50 -0.71 -8.72
CA LEU A 80 -5.44 -1.81 -8.51
C LEU A 80 -6.87 -1.42 -8.86
N LEU A 81 -7.30 -0.22 -8.45
CA LEU A 81 -8.65 0.28 -8.70
C LEU A 81 -8.95 0.47 -10.20
N ARG A 82 -7.93 0.62 -11.06
CA ARG A 82 -8.15 0.68 -12.52
C ARG A 82 -8.78 -0.60 -13.08
N SER A 83 -8.62 -1.73 -12.40
CA SER A 83 -9.32 -2.97 -12.75
C SER A 83 -10.84 -2.87 -12.52
N TRP A 84 -11.30 -1.88 -11.75
CA TRP A 84 -12.70 -1.65 -11.35
C TRP A 84 -13.13 -0.24 -11.78
N PRO A 85 -13.40 0.00 -13.08
CA PRO A 85 -13.56 1.35 -13.62
C PRO A 85 -14.68 2.17 -12.97
N GLY A 86 -15.78 1.52 -12.55
CA GLY A 86 -16.88 2.19 -11.86
C GLY A 86 -16.44 2.76 -10.51
N LEU A 87 -15.73 1.96 -9.71
CA LEU A 87 -15.20 2.40 -8.41
C LEU A 87 -14.14 3.48 -8.61
N TYR A 88 -13.20 3.29 -9.53
CA TYR A 88 -12.16 4.26 -9.85
C TYR A 88 -12.73 5.64 -10.22
N ARG A 89 -13.81 5.69 -11.00
CA ARG A 89 -14.49 6.94 -11.35
C ARG A 89 -15.21 7.58 -10.17
N ALA A 90 -15.89 6.77 -9.35
CA ALA A 90 -16.63 7.27 -8.19
C ALA A 90 -15.73 7.97 -7.17
N ILE A 91 -14.52 7.43 -6.94
CA ILE A 91 -13.56 8.02 -5.99
C ILE A 91 -12.68 9.13 -6.59
N ASN A 92 -12.66 9.30 -7.92
CA ASN A 92 -11.89 10.35 -8.60
C ASN A 92 -12.79 11.25 -9.47
N PRO A 93 -13.73 11.99 -8.86
CA PRO A 93 -14.69 12.74 -9.65
C PRO A 93 -14.08 13.91 -10.44
N GLY A 94 -12.93 14.44 -10.02
CA GLY A 94 -12.23 15.50 -10.75
C GLY A 94 -11.63 15.06 -12.08
N LEU A 95 -11.27 13.78 -12.23
CA LEU A 95 -10.62 13.27 -13.45
C LEU A 95 -11.57 13.22 -14.65
N TYR A 96 -12.88 13.10 -14.45
CA TYR A 96 -13.84 13.06 -15.57
C TYR A 96 -14.27 14.46 -16.02
N ARG A 97 -14.26 15.47 -15.13
CA ARG A 97 -14.62 16.85 -15.50
C ARG A 97 -13.60 17.48 -16.44
N ALA A 98 -12.33 17.10 -16.32
CA ALA A 98 -11.26 17.59 -17.19
C ALA A 98 -11.24 16.98 -18.60
N THR A 99 -12.02 15.92 -18.86
CA THR A 99 -12.08 15.25 -20.18
C THR A 99 -13.26 15.73 -21.03
N ILE A 100 -14.14 16.59 -20.49
CA ILE A 100 -15.36 17.10 -21.16
C ILE A 100 -15.24 18.62 -21.44
N LEU A 101 -14.09 19.23 -21.17
CA LEU A 101 -13.72 20.61 -21.54
C LEU A 101 -12.47 20.57 -22.41
#